data_AF-A0A6G3XZY6-F1
#
_entry.id   AF-A0A6G3XZY6-F1
#
_cell.length_a   1.000
_cell.length_b   1.000
_cell.length_c   1.000
_cell.angle_alpha   90.00
_cell.angle_beta   90.00
_cell.angle_gamma   90.00
#
_symmetry.space_group_name_H-M   'P 1'
#
loop_
_entity.id
_entity.type
_entity.pdbx_description
1 polymer ?
#
loop_
_entity_poly.entity_id
_entity_poly.type
_entity_poly.pdbx_seq_one_letter_code
_entity_poly.pdbx_strand_id
1 'polypeptide(L)'
;PNVHVFDPSTPDIQGKVDEIFKKQESAQFGTDRYALMFKPGTYDDINAQIGFYTQIAGLGLNPNDTTFNGDVTVDAGWFDGNATQNFWRSAENLTLNPVNGTNRWAVSQAA
;
A
#
# COMPACT_ATOMS: atom_id res chain seq x y z
N PRO A 1 -4.93 -17.23 -0.24
CA PRO A 1 -3.95 -16.90 0.82
C PRO A 1 -3.76 -15.38 0.83
N ASN A 2 -3.65 -14.77 2.02
CA ASN A 2 -3.91 -13.33 2.19
C ASN A 2 -2.65 -12.50 2.51
N VAL A 3 -1.52 -13.17 2.72
CA VAL A 3 -0.21 -12.53 2.87
C VAL A 3 0.54 -12.71 1.55
N HIS A 4 0.87 -11.59 0.91
CA HIS A 4 1.64 -11.53 -0.31
C HIS A 4 3.04 -11.02 0.03
N VAL A 5 4.06 -11.83 -0.24
CA VAL A 5 5.45 -11.49 0.05
C VAL A 5 6.18 -11.25 -1.26
N PHE A 6 6.78 -10.08 -1.39
CA PHE A 6 7.54 -9.65 -2.56
C PHE A 6 9.01 -9.47 -2.21
N ASP A 7 9.87 -9.73 -3.18
CA ASP A 7 11.27 -9.28 -3.19
C ASP A 7 11.54 -8.47 -4.45
N PRO A 8 12.67 -7.73 -4.55
CA PRO A 8 12.94 -6.87 -5.71
C PRO A 8 12.98 -7.59 -7.07
N SER A 9 13.12 -8.92 -7.07
CA SER A 9 13.13 -9.73 -8.30
C SER A 9 11.76 -10.32 -8.64
N THR A 10 10.76 -10.15 -7.77
CA THR A 10 9.42 -10.68 -7.99
C THR A 10 8.79 -10.00 -9.21
N PRO A 11 8.33 -10.77 -10.21
CA PRO A 11 7.70 -10.17 -11.38
C PRO A 11 6.31 -9.63 -11.04
N ASP A 12 5.89 -8.58 -11.75
CA ASP A 12 4.53 -8.04 -11.74
C ASP A 12 4.00 -7.66 -10.34
N ILE A 13 4.85 -7.06 -9.51
CA ILE A 13 4.46 -6.55 -8.19
C ILE A 13 3.32 -5.54 -8.32
N GLN A 14 3.44 -4.58 -9.24
CA GLN A 14 2.42 -3.55 -9.44
C GLN A 14 1.07 -4.15 -9.83
N GLY A 15 1.04 -5.09 -10.79
CA GLY A 15 -0.20 -5.73 -11.20
C GLY A 15 -0.88 -6.47 -10.04
N LYS A 16 -0.08 -7.10 -9.16
CA LYS A 16 -0.64 -7.77 -7.98
C LYS A 16 -1.20 -6.80 -6.94
N VAL A 17 -0.50 -5.69 -6.69
CA VAL A 17 -0.95 -4.63 -5.78
C VAL A 17 -2.25 -3.99 -6.32
N ASP A 18 -2.31 -3.71 -7.62
CA ASP A 18 -3.50 -3.15 -8.28
C ASP A 18 -4.71 -4.09 -8.22
N GLU A 19 -4.50 -5.40 -8.40
CA GLU A 19 -5.56 -6.40 -8.28
C GLU A 19 -6.21 -6.37 -6.89
N ILE A 20 -5.38 -6.24 -5.85
CA ILE A 20 -5.85 -6.20 -4.46
C ILE A 20 -6.54 -4.86 -4.18
N PHE A 21 -5.96 -3.74 -4.63
CA PHE A 21 -6.60 -2.43 -4.49
C PHE A 21 -7.99 -2.40 -5.10
N LYS A 22 -8.17 -2.90 -6.34
CA LYS A 22 -9.48 -2.93 -7.01
C LYS A 22 -10.55 -3.72 -6.24
N LYS A 23 -10.15 -4.76 -5.49
CA LYS A 23 -11.06 -5.51 -4.62
C LYS A 23 -11.41 -4.74 -3.35
N GLN A 24 -10.43 -4.00 -2.81
CA GLN A 24 -10.51 -3.40 -1.49
C GLN A 24 -10.88 -1.92 -1.47
N GLU A 25 -10.82 -1.20 -2.60
CA GLU A 25 -11.00 0.24 -2.67
C GLU A 25 -12.32 0.71 -2.04
N SER A 26 -13.43 0.05 -2.35
CA SER A 26 -14.78 0.37 -1.85
C SER A 26 -15.36 -0.71 -0.92
N ALA A 27 -14.55 -1.70 -0.51
CA ALA A 27 -14.99 -2.83 0.31
C ALA A 27 -15.05 -2.51 1.82
N GLN A 28 -15.70 -1.41 2.19
CA GLN A 28 -15.71 -0.85 3.55
C GLN A 28 -16.14 -1.88 4.62
N PHE A 29 -17.14 -2.71 4.34
CA PHE A 29 -17.64 -3.74 5.25
C PHE A 29 -17.42 -5.17 4.72
N GLY A 30 -16.50 -5.34 3.77
CA GLY A 30 -16.13 -6.65 3.23
C GLY A 30 -15.38 -7.51 4.24
N THR A 31 -15.35 -8.82 4.00
CA THR A 31 -14.64 -9.80 4.83
C THR A 31 -13.20 -10.06 4.39
N ASP A 32 -12.82 -9.64 3.18
CA ASP A 32 -11.50 -9.87 2.64
C ASP A 32 -10.44 -9.03 3.36
N ARG A 33 -9.26 -9.62 3.56
CA ARG A 33 -8.12 -9.05 4.29
C ARG A 33 -6.85 -9.34 3.52
N TYR A 34 -5.95 -8.37 3.42
CA TYR A 34 -4.68 -8.54 2.70
C TYR A 34 -3.50 -7.92 3.45
N ALA A 35 -2.35 -8.55 3.33
CA ALA A 35 -1.07 -8.04 3.81
C ALA A 35 -0.05 -8.08 2.66
N LEU A 36 0.56 -6.94 2.35
CA LEU A 36 1.56 -6.76 1.31
C LEU A 36 2.92 -6.55 1.99
N MET A 37 3.79 -7.54 1.91
CA MET A 37 5.04 -7.61 2.67
C MET A 37 6.23 -7.58 1.72
N PHE A 38 7.13 -6.64 1.93
CA PHE A 38 8.25 -6.38 1.03
C PHE A 38 9.56 -6.73 1.70
N LYS A 39 10.33 -7.66 1.14
CA LYS A 39 11.67 -7.99 1.63
C LYS A 39 12.62 -6.79 1.49
N PRO A 40 13.70 -6.73 2.28
CA PRO A 40 14.73 -5.72 2.13
C PRO A 40 15.23 -5.59 0.69
N GLY A 41 15.37 -4.36 0.22
CA GLY A 41 15.76 -4.01 -1.14
C GLY A 41 15.11 -2.72 -1.64
N THR A 42 15.35 -2.43 -2.92
CA THR A 42 14.78 -1.26 -3.62
C THR A 42 13.74 -1.72 -4.62
N TYR A 43 12.61 -1.02 -4.66
CA TYR A 43 11.50 -1.26 -5.57
C TYR A 43 11.26 0.01 -6.38
N ASP A 44 11.46 -0.07 -7.68
CA ASP A 44 11.28 1.03 -8.62
C ASP A 44 9.89 0.98 -9.27
N ASP A 45 9.41 2.14 -9.74
CA ASP A 45 8.19 2.30 -10.52
C ASP A 45 6.92 1.74 -9.84
N ILE A 46 6.87 1.82 -8.50
CA ILE A 46 5.75 1.32 -7.70
C ILE A 46 4.83 2.46 -7.24
N ASN A 47 3.52 2.31 -7.46
CA ASN A 47 2.50 3.15 -6.85
C ASN A 47 1.47 2.24 -6.18
N ALA A 48 1.69 1.97 -4.90
CA ALA A 48 0.86 1.06 -4.13
C ALA A 48 -0.35 1.80 -3.55
N GLN A 49 -1.49 1.72 -4.23
CA GLN A 49 -2.76 2.23 -3.70
C GLN A 49 -3.32 1.26 -2.65
N ILE A 50 -3.63 1.76 -1.46
CA ILE A 50 -4.03 0.93 -0.32
C ILE A 50 -5.52 1.12 -0.05
N GLY A 51 -6.31 0.06 -0.29
CA GLY A 51 -7.75 0.01 -0.03
C GLY A 51 -8.08 -0.35 1.42
N PHE A 52 -9.35 -0.65 1.69
CA PHE A 52 -9.79 -1.14 3.00
C PHE A 52 -9.10 -2.46 3.37
N TYR A 53 -8.93 -2.69 4.68
CA TYR A 53 -8.36 -3.88 5.28
C TYR A 53 -7.09 -4.43 4.62
N THR A 54 -6.21 -3.51 4.22
CA THR A 54 -4.94 -3.81 3.57
C THR A 54 -3.80 -3.22 4.40
N GLN A 55 -2.87 -4.07 4.81
CA GLN A 55 -1.60 -3.66 5.40
C GLN A 55 -0.52 -3.69 4.32
N ILE A 56 0.36 -2.69 4.32
CA ILE A 56 1.61 -2.72 3.57
C ILE A 56 2.80 -2.51 4.51
N ALA A 57 3.84 -3.33 4.39
CA ALA A 57 5.02 -3.19 5.25
C ALA A 57 6.32 -3.70 4.62
N GLY A 58 7.43 -3.09 5.02
CA GLY A 58 8.77 -3.61 4.78
C GLY A 58 9.19 -4.63 5.86
N LEU A 59 9.94 -5.64 5.46
CA LEU A 59 10.41 -6.75 6.30
C LEU A 59 11.86 -6.56 6.78
N GLY A 60 12.40 -5.36 6.62
CA GLY A 60 13.69 -4.97 7.18
C GLY A 60 13.67 -4.82 8.69
N LEU A 61 14.84 -4.69 9.30
CA LEU A 61 14.92 -4.27 10.69
C LEU A 61 14.67 -2.75 10.81
N ASN A 62 15.13 -2.00 9.81
CA ASN A 62 14.99 -0.56 9.73
C ASN A 62 14.17 -0.16 8.50
N PRO A 63 13.49 1.01 8.52
CA PRO A 63 12.69 1.45 7.38
C PRO A 63 13.50 1.63 6.08
N ASN A 64 14.78 1.97 6.17
CA ASN A 64 15.66 2.15 5.01
C ASN A 64 16.15 0.83 4.40
N ASP A 65 15.94 -0.30 5.06
CA ASP A 65 16.21 -1.61 4.48
C ASP A 65 15.23 -1.91 3.33
N THR A 66 14.06 -1.27 3.29
CA THR A 66 13.04 -1.45 2.23
C THR A 66 12.65 -0.09 1.65
N THR A 67 13.17 0.24 0.46
CA THR A 67 12.99 1.54 -0.18
C THR A 67 12.11 1.44 -1.42
N PHE A 68 11.10 2.29 -1.53
CA PHE A 68 10.31 2.46 -2.74
C PHE A 68 10.71 3.76 -3.44
N ASN A 69 11.15 3.65 -4.68
CA ASN A 69 11.21 4.77 -5.62
C ASN A 69 9.84 4.90 -6.28
N GLY A 70 8.93 5.50 -5.54
CA GLY A 70 7.50 5.42 -5.77
C GLY A 70 6.69 5.80 -4.53
N ASP A 71 5.43 5.41 -4.55
CA ASP A 71 4.41 5.90 -3.64
C ASP A 71 3.67 4.76 -2.93
N VAL A 72 3.23 5.04 -1.70
CA VAL A 72 2.27 4.23 -0.95
C VAL A 72 1.08 5.14 -0.65
N THR A 73 0.02 5.01 -1.44
CA THR A 73 -1.01 6.03 -1.58
C THR A 73 -2.34 5.60 -0.99
N VAL A 74 -3.01 6.55 -0.32
CA VAL A 74 -4.45 6.51 -0.10
C VAL A 74 -5.05 7.79 -0.66
N ASP A 75 -6.09 7.65 -1.47
CA ASP A 75 -6.91 8.74 -1.99
C ASP A 75 -8.40 8.44 -1.74
N ALA A 76 -9.28 9.35 -2.12
CA ALA A 76 -10.72 9.27 -1.85
C ALA A 76 -11.57 9.20 -3.14
N GLY A 77 -11.00 8.72 -4.24
CA GLY A 77 -11.71 8.59 -5.52
C GLY A 77 -13.01 7.77 -5.43
N TRP A 78 -13.03 6.73 -4.60
CA TRP A 78 -14.21 5.88 -4.37
C TRP A 78 -15.40 6.61 -3.72
N PHE A 79 -15.15 7.75 -3.06
CA PHE A 79 -16.17 8.55 -2.38
C PHE A 79 -16.06 10.03 -2.77
N ASP A 80 -15.89 10.30 -4.06
CA ASP A 80 -15.92 11.63 -4.67
C ASP A 80 -14.95 12.65 -4.01
N GLY A 81 -13.78 12.18 -3.57
CA GLY A 81 -12.78 13.00 -2.89
C GLY A 81 -13.00 13.17 -1.39
N ASN A 82 -14.05 12.59 -0.82
CA ASN A 82 -14.33 12.66 0.61
C ASN A 82 -13.59 11.56 1.39
N ALA A 83 -12.48 11.93 2.03
CA ALA A 83 -11.63 10.99 2.79
C ALA A 83 -12.19 10.57 4.17
N THR A 84 -13.37 11.05 4.59
CA THR A 84 -13.93 10.80 5.93
C THR A 84 -14.20 9.34 6.27
N GLN A 85 -14.12 8.45 5.28
CA GLN A 85 -14.37 7.02 5.44
C GLN A 85 -13.17 6.13 5.06
N ASN A 86 -11.99 6.73 4.87
CA ASN A 86 -10.76 5.99 4.58
C ASN A 86 -10.17 5.38 5.86
N PHE A 87 -10.77 4.28 6.31
CA PHE A 87 -10.39 3.55 7.52
C PHE A 87 -9.64 2.24 7.22
N TRP A 88 -9.20 1.60 8.30
CA TRP A 88 -8.77 0.21 8.40
C TRP A 88 -7.69 -0.19 7.41
N ARG A 89 -6.55 0.49 7.46
CA ARG A 89 -5.35 0.17 6.67
C ARG A 89 -4.11 0.51 7.49
N SER A 90 -2.92 0.23 6.96
CA SER A 90 -1.68 0.61 7.64
C SER A 90 -0.50 0.56 6.68
N ALA A 91 0.48 1.45 6.90
CA ALA A 91 1.80 1.41 6.28
C ALA A 91 2.88 1.36 7.36
N GLU A 92 3.88 0.49 7.21
CA GLU A 92 4.90 0.28 8.24
C GLU A 92 6.29 0.01 7.64
N ASN A 93 7.34 0.52 8.29
CA ASN A 93 8.73 0.10 8.05
C ASN A 93 9.20 0.18 6.59
N LEU A 94 8.88 1.29 5.92
CA LEU A 94 9.27 1.58 4.53
C LEU A 94 9.92 2.96 4.45
N THR A 95 10.85 3.11 3.50
CA THR A 95 11.34 4.40 3.03
C THR A 95 10.69 4.71 1.68
N LEU A 96 10.11 5.90 1.53
CA LEU A 96 9.45 6.32 0.30
C LEU A 96 10.21 7.48 -0.34
N ASN A 97 10.47 7.35 -1.64
CA ASN A 97 10.97 8.40 -2.52
C ASN A 97 9.87 8.72 -3.56
N PRO A 98 8.87 9.56 -3.21
CA PRO A 98 7.66 9.74 -4.00
C PRO A 98 7.94 10.38 -5.35
N VAL A 99 7.23 9.96 -6.41
CA VAL A 99 7.56 10.36 -7.79
C VAL A 99 7.47 11.87 -8.03
N ASN A 100 6.65 12.59 -7.27
CA ASN A 100 6.50 14.05 -7.35
C ASN A 100 7.07 14.79 -6.14
N GLY A 101 7.82 14.09 -5.27
CA GLY A 101 8.37 14.61 -4.03
C GLY A 101 7.41 14.68 -2.85
N THR A 102 6.14 14.24 -2.98
CA THR A 102 5.16 14.19 -1.89
C THR A 102 4.26 12.96 -1.98
N ASN A 103 4.32 12.10 -0.96
CA ASN A 103 3.42 10.95 -0.84
C ASN A 103 2.05 11.37 -0.28
N ARG A 104 0.95 10.85 -0.82
CA ARG A 104 -0.41 11.13 -0.33
C ARG A 104 -0.94 9.99 0.54
N TRP A 105 -1.26 10.29 1.80
CA TRP A 105 -1.92 9.38 2.73
C TRP A 105 -3.23 9.99 3.24
N ALA A 106 -4.26 10.05 2.37
CA ALA A 106 -5.54 10.71 2.66
C ALA A 106 -6.46 9.81 3.50
N VAL A 107 -6.12 9.62 4.77
CA VAL A 107 -6.81 8.70 5.67
C VAL A 107 -7.69 9.41 6.70
N SER A 108 -8.57 8.63 7.35
CA SER A 108 -9.27 9.04 8.56
C SER A 108 -8.87 8.09 9.72
N GLN A 109 -9.79 7.70 10.61
CA GLN A 109 -9.46 6.87 11.78
C GLN A 109 -8.97 5.45 11.40
N ALA A 110 -8.17 4.85 12.28
CA ALA A 110 -7.67 3.47 12.16
C ALA A 110 -6.89 3.19 10.87
N ALA A 111 -5.90 4.02 10.57
CA ALA A 111 -5.11 3.98 9.35
C ALA A 111 -3.62 4.28 9.60
#